data_AF-A0A397AQP0-F1
#
_entry.id   AF-A0A397AQP0-F1
#
_cell.length_a   1.000
_cell.length_b   1.000
_cell.length_c   1.000
_cell.angle_alpha   90.00
_cell.angle_beta   90.00
_cell.angle_gamma   90.00
#
_symmetry.space_group_name_H-M   'P 1'
#
loop_
_entity.id
_entity.type
_entity.pdbx_description
1 polymer ?
#
loop_
_entity_poly.entity_id
_entity_poly.type
_entity_poly.pdbx_seq_one_letter_code
_entity_poly.pdbx_strand_id
1 'polypeptide(L)'
;RPMGLYERGDTGDDSTCEPYWSMSYRGDGRGMPELLPPMPFPFPMDMSVPPPPPPLEPSSFVYVGPNTNNDDEEDDMSSSPEPVSIADHLRLRNPALYHRMSQRKVPRPTPSRVREGRDVISPAEMKARNQRLYEKLPEVVEQKRQDEIARQRIDRLRKLREDDKARRHAARRATHR
;
A
#
# COMPACT_ATOMS: atom_id res chain seq x y z
N ARG A 1 -0.24 -64.06 -35.50
CA ARG A 1 -1.57 -64.11 -34.85
C ARG A 1 -1.55 -65.21 -33.79
N PRO A 2 -2.40 -65.16 -32.75
CA PRO A 2 -3.32 -64.07 -32.30
C PRO A 2 -2.57 -63.09 -31.35
N MET A 3 -3.14 -62.25 -30.46
CA MET A 3 -4.50 -61.65 -30.29
C MET A 3 -4.46 -60.19 -30.83
N GLY A 4 -5.03 -59.07 -30.34
CA GLY A 4 -5.89 -58.69 -29.18
C GLY A 4 -5.13 -58.46 -27.85
N LEU A 5 -5.48 -57.56 -26.93
CA LEU A 5 -6.42 -56.40 -26.87
C LEU A 5 -5.68 -55.27 -26.09
N TYR A 6 -6.07 -53.99 -25.93
CA TYR A 6 -7.32 -53.20 -26.08
C TYR A 6 -7.05 -51.97 -27.00
N GLU A 7 -7.98 -51.20 -27.59
CA GLU A 7 -9.20 -50.48 -27.13
C GLU A 7 -8.96 -49.16 -26.33
N ARG A 8 -8.78 -48.07 -27.09
CA ARG A 8 -9.48 -46.74 -27.02
C ARG A 8 -9.12 -45.68 -25.96
N GLY A 9 -9.12 -44.42 -26.45
CA GLY A 9 -8.88 -43.14 -25.76
C GLY A 9 -7.73 -42.41 -26.44
N ASP A 10 -7.89 -41.51 -27.41
CA ASP A 10 -8.98 -40.58 -27.76
C ASP A 10 -9.29 -39.53 -26.67
N THR A 11 -9.47 -38.28 -27.12
CA THR A 11 -9.31 -37.01 -26.37
C THR A 11 -7.93 -36.81 -25.71
N GLY A 12 -7.16 -35.75 -25.98
CA GLY A 12 -7.29 -34.73 -27.03
C GLY A 12 -7.48 -33.30 -26.51
N ASP A 13 -6.56 -32.84 -25.66
CA ASP A 13 -6.47 -31.47 -25.18
C ASP A 13 -5.07 -30.87 -25.37
N ASP A 14 -4.87 -30.15 -26.47
CA ASP A 14 -3.84 -29.10 -26.52
C ASP A 14 -4.22 -28.04 -25.48
N SER A 15 -3.67 -28.19 -24.27
CA SER A 15 -3.92 -27.32 -23.10
C SER A 15 -3.24 -25.97 -23.28
N THR A 16 -3.70 -25.25 -24.30
CA THR A 16 -3.42 -23.86 -24.55
C THR A 16 -4.02 -23.08 -23.38
N CYS A 17 -3.17 -22.51 -22.53
CA CYS A 17 -3.59 -21.68 -21.41
C CYS A 17 -4.19 -20.34 -21.89
N GLU A 18 -5.37 -20.41 -22.51
CA GLU A 18 -6.25 -19.28 -22.74
C GLU A 18 -6.45 -18.53 -21.40
N PRO A 19 -6.25 -17.21 -21.37
CA PRO A 19 -6.38 -16.46 -20.13
C PRO A 19 -7.84 -16.48 -19.65
N TYR A 20 -8.03 -16.42 -18.34
CA TYR A 20 -9.32 -16.64 -17.64
C TYR A 20 -10.53 -15.86 -18.19
N TRP A 21 -10.32 -14.76 -18.91
CA TRP A 21 -11.36 -13.94 -19.55
C TRP A 21 -11.88 -14.49 -20.90
N SER A 22 -11.22 -15.47 -21.53
CA SER A 22 -11.67 -16.10 -22.77
C SER A 22 -12.80 -17.14 -22.61
N MET A 23 -13.17 -17.49 -21.37
CA MET A 23 -14.03 -18.63 -21.01
C MET A 23 -15.51 -18.45 -21.44
N SER A 24 -15.76 -18.62 -22.74
CA SER A 24 -17.09 -18.53 -23.35
C SER A 24 -17.92 -19.78 -23.06
N TYR A 25 -18.67 -19.76 -21.95
CA TYR A 25 -19.54 -20.86 -21.53
C TYR A 25 -20.57 -21.24 -22.61
N ARG A 26 -20.39 -22.41 -23.23
CA ARG A 26 -21.50 -23.11 -23.90
C ARG A 26 -22.46 -23.58 -22.80
N GLY A 27 -23.66 -23.02 -22.76
CA GLY A 27 -24.57 -23.17 -21.63
C GLY A 27 -25.32 -24.50 -21.59
N ASP A 28 -25.22 -25.22 -20.47
CA ASP A 28 -25.93 -26.49 -20.24
C ASP A 28 -27.03 -26.36 -19.18
N GLY A 29 -28.12 -25.70 -19.57
CA GLY A 29 -29.49 -26.01 -19.13
C GLY A 29 -29.92 -25.86 -17.65
N ARG A 30 -29.06 -25.46 -16.70
CA ARG A 30 -29.42 -25.45 -15.26
C ARG A 30 -29.08 -24.16 -14.51
N GLY A 31 -30.11 -23.33 -14.32
CA GLY A 31 -30.29 -22.48 -13.12
C GLY A 31 -29.20 -21.45 -12.81
N MET A 32 -28.94 -20.51 -13.72
CA MET A 32 -28.21 -19.29 -13.36
C MET A 32 -29.10 -18.36 -12.51
N PRO A 33 -28.59 -17.70 -11.45
CA PRO A 33 -29.24 -16.51 -10.91
C PRO A 33 -29.26 -15.41 -11.98
N GLU A 34 -30.18 -14.44 -11.88
CA GLU A 34 -30.31 -13.36 -12.87
C GLU A 34 -29.00 -12.57 -12.99
N LEU A 35 -28.26 -12.83 -14.07
CA LEU A 35 -27.14 -12.01 -14.48
C LEU A 35 -27.71 -10.69 -14.98
N LEU A 36 -27.36 -9.60 -14.27
CA LEU A 36 -27.66 -8.23 -14.71
C LEU A 36 -27.23 -8.08 -16.19
N PRO A 37 -28.01 -7.35 -17.02
CA PRO A 37 -27.69 -7.19 -18.42
C PRO A 37 -26.26 -6.64 -18.57
N PRO A 38 -25.47 -7.16 -19.53
CA PRO A 38 -24.09 -6.71 -19.69
C PRO A 38 -24.09 -5.20 -19.92
N MET A 39 -23.45 -4.47 -19.00
CA MET A 39 -23.29 -3.03 -19.11
C MET A 39 -22.72 -2.72 -20.50
N PRO A 40 -23.31 -1.78 -21.27
CA PRO A 40 -22.73 -1.39 -22.53
C PRO A 40 -21.29 -0.96 -22.26
N PHE A 41 -20.34 -1.55 -22.98
CA PHE A 41 -18.91 -1.24 -22.81
C PHE A 41 -18.73 0.29 -22.84
N PRO A 42 -17.88 0.86 -21.98
CA PRO A 42 -17.55 2.28 -22.09
C PRO A 42 -17.05 2.53 -23.51
N PHE A 43 -17.63 3.55 -24.16
CA PHE A 43 -17.22 3.98 -25.49
C PHE A 43 -15.69 4.11 -25.55
N PRO A 44 -15.03 3.74 -26.66
CA PRO A 44 -13.58 3.85 -26.76
C PRO A 44 -13.16 5.31 -26.53
N MET A 45 -12.63 5.58 -25.33
CA MET A 45 -12.18 6.90 -24.93
C MET A 45 -11.02 7.31 -25.84
N ASP A 46 -11.09 8.53 -26.37
CA ASP A 46 -10.08 9.02 -27.30
C ASP A 46 -8.76 9.30 -26.56
N MET A 47 -7.85 8.32 -26.63
CA MET A 47 -6.53 8.38 -26.00
C MET A 47 -5.59 9.41 -26.64
N SER A 48 -6.00 10.12 -27.70
CA SER A 48 -5.24 11.26 -28.24
C SER A 48 -5.36 12.52 -27.38
N VAL A 49 -6.40 12.60 -26.53
CA VAL A 49 -6.55 13.67 -25.53
C VAL A 49 -5.86 13.24 -24.23
N PRO A 50 -4.74 13.87 -23.82
CA PRO A 50 -4.12 13.56 -22.53
C PRO A 50 -5.08 13.93 -21.38
N PRO A 51 -5.02 13.22 -20.24
CA PRO A 51 -5.85 13.57 -19.09
C PRO A 51 -5.59 15.02 -18.66
N PRO A 52 -6.62 15.77 -18.24
CA PRO A 52 -6.44 17.14 -17.79
C PRO A 52 -5.46 17.17 -16.60
N PRO A 53 -4.59 18.19 -16.51
CA PRO A 53 -3.65 18.29 -15.41
C PRO A 53 -4.42 18.38 -14.07
N PRO A 54 -3.88 17.79 -12.98
CA PRO A 54 -4.49 17.93 -11.66
C PRO A 54 -4.54 19.43 -11.28
N PRO A 55 -5.56 19.86 -10.52
CA PRO A 55 -5.62 21.24 -10.05
C PRO A 55 -4.36 21.56 -9.24
N LEU A 56 -3.78 22.74 -9.50
CA LEU A 56 -2.69 23.29 -8.72
C LEU A 56 -3.24 23.80 -7.38
N GLU A 57 -3.50 22.87 -6.47
CA GLU A 57 -3.88 23.18 -5.09
C GLU A 57 -2.81 24.11 -4.45
N PRO A 58 -3.19 25.27 -3.90
CA PRO A 58 -2.26 26.06 -3.11
C PRO A 58 -1.83 25.23 -1.90
N SER A 59 -0.51 25.15 -1.66
CA SER A 59 0.10 24.19 -0.73
C SER A 59 -0.45 24.29 0.70
N SER A 60 -1.49 23.49 0.99
CA SER A 60 -2.06 23.30 2.33
C SER A 60 -1.23 22.33 3.18
N PHE A 61 0.04 22.12 2.82
CA PHE A 61 0.99 21.36 3.62
C PHE A 61 1.35 22.16 4.87
N VAL A 62 0.69 21.86 5.98
CA VAL A 62 0.99 22.43 7.30
C VAL A 62 2.33 21.88 7.80
N TYR A 63 3.42 22.52 7.36
CA TYR A 63 4.76 22.26 7.88
C TYR A 63 4.84 22.80 9.32
N VAL A 64 4.51 21.96 10.29
CA VAL A 64 4.82 22.20 11.71
C VAL A 64 6.32 22.01 11.90
N GLY A 65 7.08 23.04 11.53
CA GLY A 65 8.53 23.08 11.72
C GLY A 65 8.91 23.05 13.20
N PRO A 66 10.10 22.53 13.56
CA PRO A 66 10.62 22.65 14.92
C PRO A 66 10.78 24.13 15.30
N ASN A 67 10.27 24.52 16.46
CA ASN A 67 10.32 25.91 16.91
C ASN A 67 11.76 26.35 17.21
N THR A 68 12.33 27.17 16.31
CA THR A 68 13.62 27.85 16.52
C THR A 68 13.35 29.35 16.63
N ASN A 69 13.40 29.88 17.84
CA ASN A 69 13.27 31.31 18.10
C ASN A 69 14.32 32.10 17.29
N ASN A 70 13.87 33.03 16.45
CA ASN A 70 14.55 34.28 16.14
C ASN A 70 13.45 35.33 16.01
N ASP A 71 13.74 36.54 16.49
CA ASP A 71 12.90 37.72 16.37
C ASP A 71 13.10 38.40 15.00
N ASP A 72 12.52 39.59 14.86
CA ASP A 72 12.63 40.57 13.74
C ASP A 72 11.68 40.43 12.52
N GLU A 73 11.41 41.61 11.93
CA GLU A 73 10.55 41.97 10.78
C GLU A 73 9.01 41.96 10.98
N GLU A 74 8.48 43.15 11.33
CA GLU A 74 7.06 43.53 11.32
C GLU A 74 6.59 43.95 9.91
N ASP A 75 6.19 42.98 9.07
CA ASP A 75 5.64 43.25 7.73
C ASP A 75 4.13 43.60 7.79
N ASP A 76 3.81 44.89 7.63
CA ASP A 76 2.45 45.45 7.81
C ASP A 76 1.48 45.10 6.66
N MET A 77 0.88 43.90 6.74
CA MET A 77 -0.18 43.42 5.85
C MET A 77 -1.40 42.89 6.61
N SER A 78 -1.89 43.69 7.57
CA SER A 78 -3.05 43.34 8.41
C SER A 78 -4.40 43.45 7.68
N SER A 79 -4.62 42.57 6.71
CA SER A 79 -5.93 42.24 6.12
C SER A 79 -6.02 40.76 5.72
N SER A 80 -5.40 39.90 6.52
CA SER A 80 -5.72 38.47 6.52
C SER A 80 -7.19 38.31 6.93
N PRO A 81 -8.07 37.69 6.10
CA PRO A 81 -9.44 37.45 6.50
C PRO A 81 -9.43 36.47 7.67
N GLU A 82 -10.09 36.83 8.78
CA GLU A 82 -10.16 35.97 9.97
C GLU A 82 -10.55 34.54 9.55
N PRO A 83 -9.83 33.50 10.02
CA PRO A 83 -10.05 32.13 9.59
C PRO A 83 -11.43 31.65 10.07
N VAL A 84 -12.43 31.84 9.19
CA VAL A 84 -13.85 31.62 9.44
C VAL A 84 -14.02 30.27 10.13
N SER A 85 -14.49 30.30 11.38
CA SER A 85 -14.48 29.12 12.23
C SER A 85 -15.19 27.96 11.54
N ILE A 86 -14.73 26.73 11.78
CA ILE A 86 -15.39 25.52 11.27
C ILE A 86 -16.88 25.51 11.70
N ALA A 87 -17.20 26.12 12.85
CA ALA A 87 -18.56 26.37 13.32
C ALA A 87 -19.37 27.35 12.43
N ASP A 88 -18.74 28.41 11.91
CA ASP A 88 -19.35 29.45 11.06
C ASP A 88 -19.49 28.99 9.61
N HIS A 89 -18.44 28.39 9.06
CA HIS A 89 -18.48 27.76 7.74
C HIS A 89 -19.58 26.68 7.67
N LEU A 90 -19.78 25.94 8.76
CA LEU A 90 -20.86 24.95 8.87
C LEU A 90 -22.24 25.58 9.14
N ARG A 91 -22.34 26.70 9.88
CA ARG A 91 -23.57 27.49 9.98
C ARG A 91 -24.07 27.92 8.60
N LEU A 92 -23.18 28.43 7.76
CA LEU A 92 -23.49 28.92 6.42
C LEU A 92 -23.82 27.77 5.44
N ARG A 93 -23.02 26.68 5.42
CA ARG A 93 -23.20 25.58 4.45
C ARG A 93 -24.25 24.53 4.87
N ASN A 94 -24.48 24.31 6.16
CA ASN A 94 -25.47 23.33 6.63
C ASN A 94 -26.04 23.71 8.01
N PRO A 95 -26.93 24.73 8.09
CA PRO A 95 -27.47 25.19 9.36
C PRO A 95 -28.23 24.09 10.12
N ALA A 96 -28.90 23.17 9.42
CA ALA A 96 -29.62 22.06 10.03
C ALA A 96 -28.71 21.02 10.70
N LEU A 97 -27.49 20.83 10.20
CA LEU A 97 -26.47 19.99 10.85
C LEU A 97 -25.74 20.75 11.96
N TYR A 98 -25.44 22.04 11.77
CA TYR A 98 -24.86 22.89 12.81
C TYR A 98 -25.71 22.89 14.10
N HIS A 99 -27.01 23.20 14.01
CA HIS A 99 -27.91 23.18 15.16
C HIS A 99 -27.99 21.78 15.81
N ARG A 100 -27.95 20.73 14.99
CA ARG A 100 -27.96 19.34 15.46
C ARG A 100 -26.63 18.91 16.11
N MET A 101 -25.54 19.68 15.97
CA MET A 101 -24.29 19.45 16.70
C MET A 101 -24.15 20.38 17.91
N SER A 102 -24.51 21.67 17.80
CA SER A 102 -24.43 22.60 18.93
C SER A 102 -25.38 22.23 20.08
N GLN A 103 -26.50 21.58 19.79
CA GLN A 103 -27.41 21.04 20.82
C GLN A 103 -26.96 19.68 21.41
N ARG A 104 -25.89 19.05 20.92
CA ARG A 104 -25.40 17.75 21.44
C ARG A 104 -24.53 17.94 22.69
N LYS A 105 -25.20 18.28 23.79
CA LYS A 105 -24.64 18.26 25.16
C LYS A 105 -24.46 16.84 25.72
N VAL A 106 -24.81 15.81 24.96
CA VAL A 106 -24.68 14.39 25.32
C VAL A 106 -23.36 13.85 24.74
N PRO A 107 -22.49 13.20 25.54
CA PRO A 107 -21.31 12.51 25.03
C PRO A 107 -21.68 11.57 23.89
N ARG A 108 -20.88 11.61 22.80
CA ARG A 108 -21.05 10.69 21.68
C ARG A 108 -20.96 9.26 22.22
N PRO A 109 -21.98 8.39 22.06
CA PRO A 109 -21.84 7.01 22.49
C PRO A 109 -20.63 6.41 21.78
N THR A 110 -19.71 5.85 22.57
CA THR A 110 -18.48 5.28 22.03
C THR A 110 -18.83 4.13 21.08
N PRO A 111 -18.01 3.84 20.04
CA PRO A 111 -18.29 2.78 19.07
C PRO A 111 -18.13 1.36 19.63
N SER A 112 -18.31 1.18 20.95
CA SER A 112 -18.31 -0.10 21.65
C SER A 112 -19.50 -0.98 21.28
N ARG A 113 -20.64 -0.40 20.87
CA ARG A 113 -21.88 -1.14 20.52
C ARG A 113 -21.90 -1.72 19.09
N VAL A 114 -20.74 -2.10 18.57
CA VAL A 114 -20.59 -2.87 17.31
C VAL A 114 -19.68 -4.09 17.55
N ARG A 115 -19.72 -4.65 18.78
CA ARG A 115 -18.81 -5.70 19.27
C ARG A 115 -19.42 -7.11 19.36
N GLU A 116 -20.67 -7.30 18.96
CA GLU A 116 -21.40 -8.57 19.13
C GLU A 116 -21.21 -9.58 17.98
N GLY A 117 -20.33 -9.30 17.01
CA GLY A 117 -20.11 -10.18 15.85
C GLY A 117 -18.92 -9.84 14.95
N ARG A 118 -17.88 -9.19 15.50
CA ARG A 118 -16.61 -8.93 14.80
C ARG A 118 -15.46 -9.05 15.79
N ASP A 119 -14.53 -9.96 15.53
CA ASP A 119 -13.32 -10.09 16.33
C ASP A 119 -12.54 -8.77 16.31
N VAL A 120 -12.36 -8.17 17.48
CA VAL A 120 -11.66 -6.91 17.63
C VAL A 120 -10.16 -7.20 17.61
N ILE A 121 -9.62 -7.33 16.39
CA ILE A 121 -8.20 -7.49 16.07
C ILE A 121 -7.36 -6.69 17.06
N SER A 122 -6.45 -7.37 17.77
CA SER A 122 -5.73 -6.72 18.86
C SER A 122 -4.85 -5.58 18.34
N PRO A 123 -4.59 -4.51 19.11
CA PRO A 123 -3.72 -3.41 18.66
C PRO A 123 -2.32 -3.87 18.24
N ALA A 124 -1.78 -4.92 18.89
CA ALA A 124 -0.52 -5.56 18.54
C ALA A 124 -0.59 -6.31 17.20
N GLU A 125 -1.66 -7.08 16.98
CA GLU A 125 -1.90 -7.80 15.73
C GLU A 125 -2.18 -6.85 14.56
N MET A 126 -2.95 -5.79 14.76
CA MET A 126 -3.18 -4.75 13.76
C MET A 126 -1.87 -4.02 13.41
N LYS A 127 -1.02 -3.71 14.41
CA LYS A 127 0.33 -3.17 14.17
C LYS A 127 1.18 -4.15 13.37
N ALA A 128 1.22 -5.43 13.73
CA ALA A 128 1.97 -6.47 13.02
C ALA A 128 1.46 -6.69 11.59
N ARG A 129 0.14 -6.64 11.37
CA ARG A 129 -0.47 -6.72 10.04
C ARG A 129 -0.08 -5.53 9.18
N ASN A 130 -0.13 -4.32 9.72
CA ASN A 130 0.26 -3.11 9.00
C ASN A 130 1.77 -3.10 8.73
N GLN A 131 2.60 -3.54 9.68
CA GLN A 131 4.04 -3.73 9.48
C GLN A 131 4.33 -4.71 8.31
N ARG A 132 3.62 -5.84 8.23
CA ARG A 132 3.72 -6.79 7.10
C ARG A 132 3.27 -6.21 5.75
N LEU A 133 2.57 -5.08 5.72
CA LEU A 133 2.28 -4.33 4.48
C LEU A 133 3.45 -3.39 4.14
N TYR A 134 3.95 -2.60 5.10
CA TYR A 134 5.14 -1.76 4.91
C TYR A 134 6.37 -2.57 4.47
N GLU A 135 6.59 -3.74 5.04
CA GLU A 135 7.70 -4.64 4.68
C GLU A 135 7.62 -5.23 3.26
N LYS A 136 6.48 -5.08 2.57
CA LYS A 136 6.26 -5.49 1.17
C LYS A 136 6.33 -4.32 0.18
N LEU A 137 6.51 -3.08 0.64
CA LEU A 137 6.66 -1.93 -0.27
C LEU A 137 7.96 -2.06 -1.08
N PRO A 138 7.96 -1.77 -2.40
CA PRO A 138 9.14 -1.94 -3.25
C PRO A 138 10.41 -1.24 -2.72
N GLU A 139 10.25 -0.03 -2.18
CA GLU A 139 11.32 0.76 -1.55
C GLU A 139 11.96 0.02 -0.37
N VAL A 140 11.15 -0.56 0.52
CA VAL A 140 11.61 -1.29 1.72
C VAL A 140 12.27 -2.61 1.33
N VAL A 141 11.81 -3.26 0.25
CA VAL A 141 12.42 -4.49 -0.28
C VAL A 141 13.79 -4.20 -0.91
N GLU A 142 13.90 -3.16 -1.73
CA GLU A 142 15.18 -2.78 -2.36
C GLU A 142 16.17 -2.21 -1.33
N GLN A 143 15.72 -1.44 -0.33
CA GLN A 143 16.58 -1.02 0.79
C GLN A 143 17.15 -2.23 1.55
N LYS A 144 16.31 -3.22 1.91
CA LYS A 144 16.78 -4.47 2.54
C LYS A 144 17.80 -5.21 1.67
N ARG A 145 17.64 -5.19 0.34
CA ARG A 145 18.59 -5.78 -0.63
C ARG A 145 19.92 -5.01 -0.65
N GLN A 146 19.90 -3.68 -0.60
CA GLN A 146 21.10 -2.85 -0.54
C GLN A 146 21.85 -3.02 0.79
N ASP A 147 21.13 -3.07 1.92
CA ASP A 147 21.69 -3.34 3.25
C ASP A 147 22.39 -4.71 3.30
N GLU A 148 21.79 -5.73 2.70
CA GLU A 148 22.35 -7.08 2.62
C GLU A 148 23.62 -7.12 1.74
N ILE A 149 23.62 -6.43 0.60
CA ILE A 149 24.83 -6.25 -0.24
C ILE A 149 25.93 -5.49 0.54
N ALA A 150 25.56 -4.50 1.37
CA ALA A 150 26.51 -3.78 2.21
C ALA A 150 27.12 -4.68 3.31
N ARG A 151 26.31 -5.52 3.96
CA ARG A 151 26.77 -6.53 4.94
C ARG A 151 27.76 -7.50 4.31
N GLN A 152 27.41 -8.08 3.17
CA GLN A 152 28.29 -9.02 2.45
C GLN A 152 29.64 -8.38 2.05
N ARG A 153 29.65 -7.09 1.68
CA ARG A 153 30.90 -6.33 1.45
C ARG A 153 31.73 -6.19 2.73
N ILE A 154 31.09 -5.85 3.85
CA ILE A 154 31.75 -5.71 5.16
C ILE A 154 32.33 -7.05 5.63
N ASP A 155 31.58 -8.15 5.53
CA ASP A 155 32.05 -9.47 5.96
C ASP A 155 33.17 -10.02 5.07
N ARG A 156 33.12 -9.77 3.76
CA ARG A 156 34.25 -10.09 2.86
C ARG A 156 35.51 -9.30 3.22
N LEU A 157 35.38 -8.03 3.59
CA LEU A 157 36.51 -7.20 4.05
C LEU A 157 37.02 -7.62 5.45
N ARG A 158 36.12 -8.03 6.36
CA ARG A 158 36.47 -8.62 7.66
C ARG A 158 37.30 -9.88 7.46
N LYS A 159 36.81 -10.83 6.66
CA LYS A 159 37.53 -12.09 6.36
C LYS A 159 38.92 -11.83 5.77
N LEU A 160 39.05 -10.95 4.78
CA LEU A 160 40.36 -10.61 4.19
C LEU A 160 41.35 -10.04 5.22
N ARG A 161 40.88 -9.25 6.19
CA ARG A 161 41.72 -8.73 7.30
C ARG A 161 42.10 -9.84 8.29
N GLU A 162 41.22 -10.81 8.53
CA GLU A 162 41.48 -11.96 9.41
C GLU A 162 42.45 -12.96 8.77
N ASP A 163 42.27 -13.28 7.49
CA ASP A 163 43.18 -14.11 6.70
C ASP A 163 44.59 -13.48 6.64
N ASP A 164 44.70 -12.17 6.41
CA ASP A 164 46.01 -11.50 6.40
C ASP A 164 46.65 -11.39 7.81
N LYS A 165 45.84 -11.17 8.86
CA LYS A 165 46.30 -11.25 10.25
C LYS A 165 46.84 -12.66 10.58
N ALA A 166 46.17 -13.70 10.12
CA ALA A 166 46.60 -15.08 10.27
C ALA A 166 47.92 -15.35 9.50
N ARG A 167 48.04 -14.89 8.26
CA ARG A 167 49.30 -14.97 7.48
C ARG A 167 50.46 -14.28 8.17
N ARG A 168 50.29 -13.04 8.66
CA ARG A 168 51.32 -12.31 9.42
C ARG A 168 51.72 -13.04 10.70
N HIS A 169 50.75 -13.63 11.40
CA HIS A 169 51.02 -14.41 12.61
C HIS A 169 51.76 -15.73 12.31
N ALA A 170 51.40 -16.43 11.24
CA ALA A 170 52.10 -17.62 10.77
C ALA A 170 53.55 -17.32 10.37
N ALA A 171 53.79 -16.24 9.60
CA ALA A 171 55.11 -15.77 9.25
C ALA A 171 55.98 -15.47 10.49
N ARG A 172 55.44 -14.72 11.47
CA ARG A 172 56.14 -14.44 12.73
C ARG A 172 56.46 -15.68 13.58
N ARG A 173 55.69 -16.76 13.45
CA ARG A 173 55.97 -18.05 14.10
C ARG A 173 57.00 -18.88 13.31
N ALA A 174 57.06 -18.74 11.99
CA ALA A 174 58.05 -19.39 11.15
C ALA A 174 59.45 -18.76 11.30
N THR A 175 59.55 -17.44 11.54
CA THR A 175 60.83 -16.74 11.78
C THR A 175 61.39 -16.90 13.20
N HIS A 176 60.71 -17.66 14.07
CA HIS A 176 61.07 -17.86 15.49
C HIS A 176 61.41 -19.33 15.80
N ARG A 177 61.71 -20.12 14.77
CA ARG A 177 61.91 -21.57 14.82
C ARG A 177 63.07 -21.98 13.93
#